data_AF-A0A257LF66-F1
#
_entry.id   AF-A0A257LF66-F1
#
_cell.length_a   1.000
_cell.length_b   1.000
_cell.length_c   1.000
_cell.angle_alpha   90.00
_cell.angle_beta   90.00
_cell.angle_gamma   90.00
#
_symmetry.space_group_name_H-M   'P 1'
#
loop_
_entity.id
_entity.type
_entity.pdbx_description
1 polymer ?
#
loop_
_entity_poly.entity_id
_entity_poly.type
_entity_poly.pdbx_seq_one_letter_code
_entity_poly.pdbx_strand_id
1 'polypeptide(L)'
;EYWRVSVIGGVLSGTIGVHGHFANGLAALYLATGQDVACVAESAVGVTRFECMPNGDLYAAVTLPGIMVGTVGGGTGLPSQHACLELMGLAGSGHAGALAEVCAGLLLAGELSIIGALSAGHFSRAHRKLARDRTLPPP
;
A
#
# COMPACT_ATOMS: atom_id res chain seq x y z
N GLU A 1 -4.41 -9.27 -17.46
CA GLU A 1 -3.48 -8.53 -18.35
C GLU A 1 -2.74 -7.39 -17.68
N TYR A 2 -3.42 -6.56 -16.86
CA TYR A 2 -2.83 -5.39 -16.20
C TYR A 2 -1.41 -5.59 -15.66
N TRP A 3 -1.18 -6.60 -14.82
CA TRP A 3 0.13 -6.89 -14.22
C TRP A 3 1.26 -6.99 -15.25
N ARG A 4 1.06 -7.74 -16.34
CA ARG A 4 2.10 -7.91 -17.38
C ARG A 4 2.44 -6.60 -18.07
N VAL A 5 1.41 -5.80 -18.35
CA VAL A 5 1.57 -4.47 -18.95
C VAL A 5 2.32 -3.54 -17.99
N SER A 6 1.98 -3.55 -16.70
CA SER A 6 2.66 -2.74 -15.69
C SER A 6 4.13 -3.09 -15.53
N VAL A 7 4.50 -4.38 -15.57
CA VAL A 7 5.91 -4.80 -15.54
C VAL A 7 6.68 -4.29 -16.75
N ILE A 8 6.13 -4.52 -17.96
CA ILE A 8 6.77 -4.07 -19.19
C ILE A 8 6.92 -2.55 -19.18
N GLY A 9 5.87 -1.83 -18.79
CA GLY A 9 5.89 -0.38 -18.63
C GLY A 9 6.98 0.07 -17.65
N GLY A 10 7.05 -0.57 -16.48
CA GLY A 10 8.07 -0.28 -15.46
C GLY A 10 9.49 -0.45 -15.99
N VAL A 11 9.77 -1.58 -16.66
CA VAL A 11 11.07 -1.85 -17.30
C VAL A 11 11.41 -0.80 -18.35
N LEU A 12 10.45 -0.44 -19.21
CA LEU A 12 10.66 0.57 -20.26
C LEU A 12 10.91 1.97 -19.69
N SER A 13 10.28 2.31 -18.56
CA SER A 13 10.47 3.58 -17.88
C SER A 13 11.68 3.63 -16.93
N GLY A 14 12.33 2.49 -16.66
CA GLY A 14 13.42 2.39 -15.70
C GLY A 14 13.00 2.59 -14.24
N THR A 15 11.77 2.22 -13.88
CA THR A 15 11.28 2.38 -12.49
C THR A 15 11.93 1.36 -11.56
N ILE A 16 12.19 1.79 -10.32
CA ILE A 16 12.63 0.91 -9.24
C ILE A 16 11.39 0.52 -8.44
N GLY A 17 10.80 -0.63 -8.79
CA GLY A 17 9.53 -1.11 -8.27
C GLY A 17 8.43 -1.14 -9.34
N VAL A 18 7.51 -2.09 -9.19
CA VAL A 18 6.34 -2.28 -10.07
C VAL A 18 5.11 -2.53 -9.19
N HIS A 19 4.42 -1.46 -8.84
CA HIS A 19 3.22 -1.46 -8.01
C HIS A 19 2.29 -0.33 -8.44
N GLY A 20 1.03 -0.39 -8.02
CA GLY A 20 0.04 0.66 -8.21
C GLY A 20 0.29 1.87 -7.31
N HIS A 21 0.28 1.70 -5.98
CA HIS A 21 0.40 2.83 -5.05
C HIS A 21 0.95 2.49 -3.66
N PHE A 22 1.98 1.64 -3.54
CA PHE A 22 2.57 1.31 -2.23
C PHE A 22 2.88 2.54 -1.35
N ALA A 23 3.41 3.60 -1.95
CA ALA A 23 3.71 4.85 -1.25
C ALA A 23 2.51 5.44 -0.48
N ASN A 24 1.28 5.32 -1.00
CA ASN A 24 0.09 5.88 -0.34
C ASN A 24 -0.24 5.13 0.95
N GLY A 25 -0.27 3.80 0.89
CA GLY A 25 -0.55 2.95 2.05
C GLY A 25 0.54 3.08 3.12
N LEU A 26 1.81 3.06 2.69
CA LEU A 26 2.96 3.24 3.59
C LEU A 26 2.94 4.60 4.26
N ALA A 27 2.77 5.70 3.51
CA ALA A 27 2.74 7.04 4.09
C ALA A 27 1.62 7.18 5.14
N ALA A 28 0.43 6.67 4.85
CA ALA A 28 -0.70 6.70 5.79
C ALA A 28 -0.40 5.93 7.07
N LEU A 29 0.10 4.71 6.95
CA LEU A 29 0.43 3.87 8.11
C LEU A 29 1.62 4.44 8.90
N TYR A 30 2.63 4.97 8.22
CA TYR A 30 3.84 5.54 8.83
C TYR A 30 3.49 6.78 9.65
N LEU A 31 2.68 7.68 9.10
CA LEU A 31 2.16 8.84 9.83
C LEU A 31 1.33 8.43 11.05
N ALA A 32 0.45 7.44 10.89
CA ALA A 32 -0.43 6.98 11.94
C ALA A 32 0.32 6.28 13.09
N THR A 33 1.39 5.55 12.79
CA THR A 33 2.10 4.70 13.76
C THR A 33 3.46 5.25 14.18
N GLY A 34 3.83 6.45 13.73
CA GLY A 34 5.05 7.15 14.17
C GLY A 34 6.33 6.61 13.58
N GLN A 35 6.26 6.05 12.37
CA GLN A 35 7.43 5.64 11.60
C GLN A 35 8.07 6.86 10.93
N ASP A 36 9.28 6.68 10.41
CA ASP A 36 9.93 7.70 9.59
C ASP A 36 9.30 7.74 8.20
N VAL A 37 8.52 8.80 7.92
CA VAL A 37 7.82 8.98 6.63
C VAL A 37 8.79 9.19 5.47
N ALA A 38 10.02 9.67 5.72
CA ALA A 38 11.03 9.75 4.67
C ALA A 38 11.39 8.35 4.14
N CYS A 39 11.35 7.33 5.01
CA CYS A 39 11.62 5.94 4.64
C CYS A 39 10.58 5.31 3.69
N VAL A 40 9.52 6.03 3.33
CA VAL A 40 8.57 5.60 2.28
C VAL A 40 9.28 5.45 0.94
N ALA A 41 10.29 6.29 0.63
CA ALA A 41 11.03 6.22 -0.62
C ALA A 41 11.72 4.86 -0.80
N GLU A 42 12.29 4.31 0.27
CA GLU A 42 12.94 3.01 0.31
C GLU A 42 11.91 1.88 0.43
N SER A 43 10.92 2.05 1.32
CA SER A 43 9.95 0.99 1.65
C SER A 43 8.95 0.71 0.52
N ALA A 44 8.71 1.68 -0.36
CA ALA A 44 7.84 1.51 -1.51
C ALA A 44 8.49 0.71 -2.65
N VAL A 45 9.81 0.46 -2.61
CA VAL A 45 10.48 -0.38 -3.61
C VAL A 45 9.99 -1.82 -3.46
N GLY A 46 9.14 -2.25 -4.37
CA GLY A 46 8.56 -3.60 -4.34
C GLY A 46 7.78 -3.94 -5.60
N VAL A 47 7.17 -5.12 -5.60
CA VAL A 47 6.54 -5.72 -6.79
C VAL A 47 5.16 -6.29 -6.44
N THR A 48 4.13 -5.95 -7.22
CA THR A 48 2.77 -6.49 -7.10
C THR A 48 2.47 -7.51 -8.20
N ARG A 49 2.40 -8.81 -7.90
CA ARG A 49 2.17 -9.85 -8.91
C ARG A 49 0.74 -10.37 -8.89
N PHE A 50 -0.01 -10.18 -9.98
CA PHE A 50 -1.36 -10.73 -10.16
C PHE A 50 -1.43 -11.71 -11.34
N GLU A 51 -1.94 -12.92 -11.10
CA GLU A 51 -2.03 -13.98 -12.10
C GLU A 51 -3.36 -14.73 -12.01
N CYS A 52 -3.99 -14.97 -13.16
CA CYS A 52 -5.12 -15.88 -13.23
C CYS A 52 -4.59 -17.31 -13.20
N MET A 53 -5.05 -18.08 -12.22
CA MET A 53 -4.73 -19.49 -12.06
C MET A 53 -5.55 -20.34 -13.05
N PRO A 54 -5.09 -21.56 -13.40
CA PRO A 54 -5.80 -22.42 -14.36
C PRO A 54 -7.24 -22.78 -13.95
N ASN A 55 -7.56 -22.73 -12.66
CA ASN A 55 -8.88 -22.97 -12.11
C ASN A 55 -9.81 -21.73 -12.12
N GLY A 56 -9.33 -20.58 -12.60
CA GLY A 56 -10.09 -19.33 -12.66
C GLY A 56 -9.88 -18.41 -11.45
N ASP A 57 -9.15 -18.84 -10.42
CA ASP A 57 -8.85 -17.99 -9.26
C ASP A 57 -7.81 -16.91 -9.57
N LEU A 58 -7.79 -15.87 -8.75
CA LEU A 58 -6.75 -14.84 -8.80
C LEU A 58 -5.67 -15.14 -7.76
N TYR A 59 -4.46 -15.41 -8.22
CA TYR A 59 -3.27 -15.30 -7.38
C TYR A 59 -2.86 -13.83 -7.29
N ALA A 60 -2.69 -13.33 -6.06
CA ALA A 60 -2.27 -11.97 -5.78
C ALA A 60 -1.19 -11.97 -4.70
N ALA A 61 -0.07 -11.29 -4.98
CA ALA A 61 1.02 -11.15 -4.04
C ALA A 61 1.69 -9.78 -4.15
N VAL A 62 2.24 -9.31 -3.04
CA VAL A 62 3.19 -8.20 -3.00
C VAL A 62 4.52 -8.70 -2.47
N THR A 63 5.63 -8.21 -3.02
CA THR A 63 6.98 -8.53 -2.57
C THR A 63 7.67 -7.23 -2.18
N LEU A 64 8.08 -7.14 -0.91
CA LEU A 64 8.59 -5.94 -0.26
C LEU A 64 9.97 -6.28 0.34
N PRO A 65 11.07 -6.09 -0.42
CA PRO A 65 12.41 -6.48 0.00
C PRO A 65 12.98 -5.68 1.18
N GLY A 66 12.45 -4.50 1.49
CA GLY A 66 13.02 -3.61 2.50
C GLY A 66 11.98 -2.69 3.15
N ILE A 67 11.12 -3.25 4.00
CA ILE A 67 10.20 -2.46 4.83
C ILE A 67 10.96 -1.93 6.06
N MET A 68 10.97 -0.60 6.23
CA MET A 68 11.58 0.07 7.37
C MET A 68 10.55 0.44 8.43
N VAL A 69 10.36 -0.41 9.44
CA VAL A 69 9.41 -0.19 10.54
C VAL A 69 9.98 -0.55 11.91
N GLY A 70 9.43 0.08 12.95
CA GLY A 70 9.72 -0.17 14.34
C GLY A 70 8.52 0.11 15.25
N THR A 71 8.49 -0.55 16.40
CA THR A 71 7.40 -0.42 17.40
C THR A 71 7.86 0.22 18.70
N VAL A 72 9.14 0.63 18.76
CA VAL A 72 9.77 1.35 19.87
C VAL A 72 10.71 2.41 19.31
N GLY A 73 10.72 3.60 19.92
CA GLY A 73 11.64 4.69 19.59
C GLY A 73 11.10 5.65 18.53
N GLY A 74 11.79 6.78 18.35
CA GLY A 74 11.39 7.81 17.39
C GLY A 74 9.97 8.33 17.64
N GLY A 75 9.16 8.39 16.59
CA GLY A 75 7.78 8.88 16.65
C GLY A 75 6.78 7.94 17.32
N THR A 76 7.14 6.68 17.57
CA THR A 76 6.21 5.69 18.15
C THR A 76 5.82 5.99 19.60
N GLY A 77 6.60 6.82 20.30
CA GLY A 77 6.32 7.24 21.67
C GLY A 77 5.37 8.43 21.79
N LEU A 78 5.00 9.08 20.67
CA LEU A 78 4.04 10.18 20.69
C LEU A 78 2.63 9.65 21.03
N PRO A 79 1.81 10.37 21.83
CA PRO A 79 0.56 9.82 22.34
C PRO A 79 -0.40 9.29 21.26
N SER A 80 -0.56 10.01 20.15
CA SER A 80 -1.42 9.60 19.04
C SER A 80 -0.90 8.36 18.32
N GLN A 81 0.40 8.33 18.02
CA GLN A 81 1.04 7.24 17.28
C GLN A 81 1.10 5.97 18.12
N HIS A 82 1.38 6.12 19.42
CA HIS A 82 1.33 5.03 20.38
C HIS A 82 -0.07 4.44 20.47
N ALA A 83 -1.12 5.27 20.54
CA ALA A 83 -2.49 4.79 20.56
C ALA A 83 -2.84 3.98 19.29
N CYS A 84 -2.36 4.40 18.11
CA CYS A 84 -2.54 3.63 16.88
C CYS A 84 -1.83 2.26 16.92
N LEU A 85 -0.63 2.18 17.52
CA LEU A 85 0.04 0.90 17.74
C LEU A 85 -0.70 0.02 18.76
N GLU A 86 -1.27 0.61 19.82
CA GLU A 86 -2.11 -0.11 20.80
C GLU A 86 -3.40 -0.65 20.19
N LEU A 87 -4.05 0.10 19.29
CA LEU A 87 -5.25 -0.37 18.57
C LEU A 87 -4.98 -1.66 17.78
N MET A 88 -3.75 -1.85 17.31
CA MET A 88 -3.32 -3.06 16.61
C MET A 88 -2.73 -4.12 17.54
N GLY A 89 -2.54 -3.81 18.84
CA GLY A 89 -1.85 -4.69 19.78
C GLY A 89 -0.34 -4.80 19.52
N LEU A 90 0.27 -3.81 18.89
CA LEU A 90 1.67 -3.82 18.44
C LEU A 90 2.56 -2.78 19.13
N ALA A 91 2.08 -2.18 20.23
CA ALA A 91 2.88 -1.24 21.00
C ALA A 91 3.98 -1.97 21.79
N GLY A 92 5.18 -1.36 21.87
CA GLY A 92 6.30 -1.90 22.64
C GLY A 92 7.20 -2.86 21.84
N SER A 93 8.17 -3.46 22.53
CA SER A 93 9.23 -4.26 21.90
C SER A 93 8.72 -5.60 21.36
N GLY A 94 9.41 -6.13 20.34
CA GLY A 94 9.12 -7.46 19.76
C GLY A 94 8.05 -7.48 18.66
N HIS A 95 7.41 -6.34 18.35
CA HIS A 95 6.28 -6.29 17.40
C HIS A 95 6.65 -5.78 16.00
N ALA A 96 7.92 -5.44 15.73
CA ALA A 96 8.33 -4.89 14.43
C ALA A 96 8.04 -5.82 13.25
N GLY A 97 8.26 -7.14 13.42
CA GLY A 97 7.93 -8.14 12.39
C GLY A 97 6.42 -8.19 12.08
N ALA A 98 5.59 -8.21 13.13
CA ALA A 98 4.14 -8.18 12.98
C ALA A 98 3.65 -6.87 12.34
N LEU A 99 4.26 -5.72 12.66
CA LEU A 99 3.95 -4.46 11.98
C LEU A 99 4.33 -4.50 10.49
N ALA A 100 5.44 -5.15 10.13
CA ALA A 100 5.81 -5.35 8.73
C ALA A 100 4.82 -6.26 7.98
N GLU A 101 4.26 -7.28 8.64
CA GLU A 101 3.16 -8.09 8.08
C GLU A 101 1.88 -7.26 7.87
N VAL A 102 1.54 -6.38 8.81
CA VAL A 102 0.44 -5.41 8.65
C VAL A 102 0.69 -4.49 7.46
N CYS A 103 1.91 -3.97 7.27
CA CYS A 103 2.28 -3.21 6.08
C CYS A 103 2.02 -4.01 4.81
N ALA A 104 2.51 -5.25 4.73
CA ALA A 104 2.33 -6.10 3.55
C ALA A 104 0.85 -6.38 3.25
N GLY A 105 0.05 -6.68 4.28
CA GLY A 105 -1.40 -6.89 4.14
C GLY A 105 -2.13 -5.64 3.68
N LEU A 106 -1.81 -4.47 4.26
CA LEU A 106 -2.36 -3.17 3.85
C LEU A 106 -2.07 -2.88 2.39
N LEU A 107 -0.82 -3.09 1.96
CA LEU A 107 -0.40 -2.83 0.58
C LEU A 107 -1.09 -3.78 -0.40
N LEU A 108 -1.15 -5.08 -0.09
CA LEU A 108 -1.86 -6.05 -0.92
C LEU A 108 -3.35 -5.69 -1.08
N ALA A 109 -4.02 -5.32 0.02
CA ALA A 109 -5.41 -4.88 -0.03
C ALA A 109 -5.60 -3.62 -0.88
N GLY A 110 -4.67 -2.66 -0.76
CA GLY A 110 -4.65 -1.45 -1.57
C GLY A 110 -4.48 -1.74 -3.07
N GLU A 111 -3.60 -2.67 -3.42
CA GLU A 111 -3.35 -3.08 -4.80
C GLU A 111 -4.53 -3.85 -5.41
N LEU A 112 -5.16 -4.74 -4.64
CA LEU A 112 -6.37 -5.44 -5.08
C LEU A 112 -7.48 -4.44 -5.41
N SER A 113 -7.66 -3.44 -4.54
CA SER A 113 -8.67 -2.39 -4.70
C SER A 113 -8.41 -1.53 -5.93
N ILE A 114 -7.21 -0.97 -6.08
CA ILE A 114 -6.88 -0.05 -7.18
C ILE A 114 -6.90 -0.74 -8.54
N ILE A 115 -6.31 -1.93 -8.64
CA ILE A 115 -6.18 -2.67 -9.89
C ILE A 115 -7.55 -3.24 -10.28
N GLY A 116 -8.36 -3.69 -9.31
CA GLY A 116 -9.75 -4.07 -9.54
C GLY A 116 -10.56 -2.91 -10.11
N ALA A 117 -10.44 -1.71 -9.53
CA ALA A 117 -11.12 -0.51 -10.01
C ALA A 117 -10.66 -0.09 -11.42
N LEU A 118 -9.36 -0.19 -11.72
CA LEU A 118 -8.81 0.09 -13.05
C LEU A 118 -9.31 -0.94 -14.08
N SER A 119 -9.29 -2.23 -13.73
CA SER A 119 -9.72 -3.32 -14.60
C SER A 119 -11.22 -3.26 -14.92
N ALA A 120 -12.04 -2.78 -13.98
CA ALA A 120 -13.47 -2.55 -14.19
C ALA A 120 -13.78 -1.23 -14.94
N GLY A 121 -12.79 -0.40 -15.25
CA GLY A 121 -13.01 0.96 -15.79
C GLY A 121 -13.67 1.92 -14.79
N HIS A 122 -13.70 1.57 -13.50
CA HIS A 122 -14.39 2.29 -12.44
C HIS A 122 -13.50 3.32 -11.73
N PHE A 123 -12.21 3.35 -12.02
CA PHE A 123 -11.25 4.20 -11.30
C PHE A 123 -11.62 5.70 -11.31
N SER A 124 -11.93 6.26 -12.48
CA SER A 124 -12.32 7.68 -12.62
C SER A 124 -13.70 8.01 -12.02
N ARG A 125 -14.58 7.01 -11.87
CA ARG A 125 -15.90 7.15 -11.23
C ARG A 125 -15.78 7.11 -9.70
N ALA A 126 -14.95 6.22 -9.16
CA ALA A 126 -14.68 6.14 -7.74
C ALA A 126 -13.99 7.41 -7.22
N HIS A 127 -13.00 7.92 -7.98
CA HIS A 127 -12.33 9.18 -7.64
C HIS A 127 -13.30 10.35 -7.62
N ARG A 128 -14.21 10.49 -8.61
CA ARG A 128 -15.23 11.55 -8.60
C ARG A 128 -16.26 11.44 -7.48
N LYS A 129 -16.69 10.22 -7.14
CA LYS A 129 -17.74 10.02 -6.13
C LYS A 129 -17.24 10.27 -4.71
N LEU A 130 -15.96 9.97 -4.45
CA LEU A 130 -15.34 10.07 -3.11
C LEU A 130 -14.45 11.30 -2.95
N ALA A 131 -13.95 11.87 -4.06
CA ALA A 131 -13.47 13.25 -4.03
C ALA A 131 -14.64 14.10 -3.54
N ARG A 132 -14.38 14.96 -2.56
CA ARG A 132 -15.36 15.90 -2.00
C ARG A 132 -15.73 17.01 -2.99
N ASP A 133 -15.76 16.71 -4.29
CA ASP A 133 -16.07 17.68 -5.32
C ASP A 133 -17.55 17.62 -5.65
N ARG A 134 -18.29 18.48 -4.96
CA ARG A 134 -19.74 18.64 -5.05
C ARG A 134 -20.11 19.63 -6.16
N THR A 135 -19.35 19.72 -7.25
CA THR A 135 -19.52 20.82 -8.23
C THR A 135 -19.64 20.43 -9.71
N LEU A 136 -19.63 19.16 -10.11
CA LEU A 136 -19.85 18.81 -11.54
C LEU A 136 -21.25 18.26 -11.80
N PRO A 137 -22.05 18.87 -12.70
CA PRO A 137 -23.34 18.34 -13.09
C PRO A 137 -23.18 17.05 -13.92
N PRO A 138 -24.17 16.15 -13.90
CA PRO A 138 -24.14 14.91 -14.67
C PRO A 138 -24.20 15.18 -16.19
N PRO A 139 -23.70 14.24 -17.02
CA PRO A 139 -23.77 14.34 -18.48
C PRO A 139 -25.20 14.30 -19.01
#